data_AF-A0AAV0ASN1-F1
#
_entry.id   AF-A0AAV0ASN1-F1
#
_cell.length_a   1.000
_cell.length_b   1.000
_cell.length_c   1.000
_cell.angle_alpha   90.00
_cell.angle_beta   90.00
_cell.angle_gamma   90.00
#
_symmetry.space_group_name_H-M   'P 1'
#
loop_
_entity.id
_entity.type
_entity.pdbx_description
1 polymer ?
#
loop_
_entity_poly.entity_id
_entity_poly.type
_entity_poly.pdbx_seq_one_letter_code
_entity_poly.pdbx_strand_id
1 'polypeptide(L)'
;QELGNPLVSSCLEFYPEQSAGKKIYKLSQSKKWLQEYPRDLRAQMISVEGKHYYIYEPVQINDGSVVVPMFFYIKGGKMYTKACKLNFSVISSAEVKIFITWNRDFYSDDIKVIVGEDFLRPYAEILVSDRILLASKCRNILHEYTPEGKEIIQLPNPWRTKAEGKMIRHVPLSFHADDTSGNISKQWNKHILIFMSLAGLPPKLSNQEFNKLFVTTSNIASALELAAPVFEELKKLTTSGFTAFDYSLQGDVVVLPVVLLFMADSPMHAEITSTMQPNASLMPCRICNLKAENKKEKATATYVDRFLGRKTNGYIIVGKFLLCV
;
A
#
# COMPACT_ATOMS: atom_id res chain seq x y z
N GLN A 1 16.31 -6.28 -10.41
CA GLN A 1 16.67 -7.57 -11.04
C GLN A 1 15.43 -8.44 -11.20
N GLU A 2 14.65 -8.69 -10.14
CA GLU A 2 13.42 -9.51 -10.20
C GLU A 2 12.38 -9.16 -11.29
N LEU A 3 12.13 -7.88 -11.57
CA LEU A 3 11.18 -7.49 -12.63
C LEU A 3 11.65 -7.89 -14.04
N GLY A 4 12.96 -8.02 -14.24
CA GLY A 4 13.56 -8.50 -15.49
C GLY A 4 13.68 -10.02 -15.55
N ASN A 5 13.39 -10.73 -14.46
CA ASN A 5 13.45 -12.18 -14.41
C ASN A 5 12.15 -12.79 -14.94
N PRO A 6 12.17 -13.57 -16.04
CA PRO A 6 10.98 -14.17 -16.63
C PRO A 6 10.23 -15.11 -15.69
N LEU A 7 10.94 -15.75 -14.74
CA LEU A 7 10.34 -16.69 -13.78
C LEU A 7 9.56 -16.00 -12.66
N VAL A 8 9.83 -14.71 -12.43
CA VAL A 8 9.28 -13.93 -11.30
C VAL A 8 8.29 -12.89 -11.81
N SER A 9 8.66 -12.15 -12.87
CA SER A 9 7.89 -11.04 -13.43
C SER A 9 6.45 -11.44 -13.79
N SER A 10 6.25 -12.60 -14.42
CA SER A 10 4.92 -13.09 -14.81
C SER A 10 4.00 -13.43 -13.64
N CYS A 11 4.56 -13.61 -12.44
CA CYS A 11 3.84 -13.98 -11.24
C CYS A 11 3.69 -12.83 -10.25
N LEU A 12 4.25 -11.66 -10.55
CA LEU A 12 4.18 -10.48 -9.70
C LEU A 12 2.88 -9.72 -9.87
N GLU A 13 2.23 -9.43 -8.76
CA GLU A 13 1.09 -8.54 -8.70
C GLU A 13 1.54 -7.14 -8.31
N PHE A 14 1.03 -6.14 -9.05
CA PHE A 14 1.38 -4.73 -8.86
C PHE A 14 0.22 -3.89 -8.33
N TYR A 15 -0.92 -4.54 -8.06
CA TYR A 15 -2.13 -3.89 -7.57
C TYR A 15 -2.73 -4.75 -6.46
N PRO A 16 -3.36 -4.13 -5.45
CA PRO A 16 -4.11 -4.87 -4.46
C PRO A 16 -5.32 -5.56 -5.11
N GLU A 17 -5.68 -6.73 -4.58
CA GLU A 17 -6.86 -7.49 -5.00
C GLU A 17 -7.96 -7.38 -3.94
N GLN A 18 -9.16 -6.99 -4.36
CA GLN A 18 -10.31 -6.94 -3.46
C GLN A 18 -10.96 -8.33 -3.33
N SER A 19 -10.67 -9.00 -2.22
CA SER A 19 -11.21 -10.30 -1.85
C SER A 19 -12.48 -10.24 -0.98
N ALA A 20 -12.95 -9.03 -0.64
CA ALA A 20 -14.04 -8.79 0.31
C ALA A 20 -13.84 -9.49 1.67
N GLY A 21 -12.58 -9.68 2.08
CA GLY A 21 -12.22 -10.36 3.32
C GLY A 21 -12.40 -11.88 3.30
N LYS A 22 -12.71 -12.48 2.15
CA LYS A 22 -12.97 -13.92 2.03
C LYS A 22 -11.79 -14.61 1.35
N LYS A 23 -11.41 -15.79 1.86
CA LYS A 23 -10.37 -16.65 1.28
C LYS A 23 -9.06 -15.88 0.99
N ILE A 24 -8.62 -15.06 1.93
CA ILE A 24 -7.33 -14.35 1.83
C ILE A 24 -6.22 -15.40 1.95
N TYR A 25 -5.40 -15.53 0.91
CA TYR A 25 -4.25 -16.43 0.92
C TYR A 25 -2.95 -15.74 0.52
N LYS A 26 -2.98 -14.55 -0.09
CA LYS A 26 -1.80 -13.80 -0.56
C LYS A 26 -1.84 -12.35 -0.09
N LEU A 27 -0.68 -11.69 -0.07
CA LEU A 27 -0.53 -10.34 0.50
C LEU A 27 -1.21 -9.24 -0.34
N SER A 28 -1.38 -9.43 -1.65
CA SER A 28 -2.18 -8.54 -2.51
C SER A 28 -3.64 -8.42 -2.09
N GLN A 29 -4.18 -9.44 -1.42
CA GLN A 29 -5.53 -9.44 -0.88
C GLN A 29 -5.63 -8.79 0.51
N SER A 30 -4.52 -8.26 1.04
CA SER A 30 -4.50 -7.66 2.36
C SER A 30 -5.22 -6.31 2.39
N LYS A 31 -5.93 -6.06 3.49
CA LYS A 31 -6.53 -4.75 3.78
C LYS A 31 -5.47 -3.63 3.76
N LYS A 32 -4.25 -3.93 4.24
CA LYS A 32 -3.18 -2.94 4.32
C LYS A 32 -2.80 -2.38 2.95
N TRP A 33 -2.58 -3.25 1.97
CA TRP A 33 -2.25 -2.84 0.60
C TRP A 33 -3.42 -2.11 -0.06
N LEU A 34 -4.65 -2.61 0.10
CA LEU A 34 -5.81 -2.00 -0.55
C LEU A 34 -6.24 -0.66 0.06
N GLN A 35 -6.21 -0.51 1.40
CA GLN A 35 -6.95 0.55 2.10
C GLN A 35 -6.09 1.42 3.00
N GLU A 36 -5.08 0.84 3.66
CA GLU A 36 -4.42 1.50 4.80
C GLU A 36 -3.20 2.34 4.38
N TYR A 37 -2.71 2.19 3.14
CA TYR A 37 -1.68 3.10 2.63
C TYR A 37 -2.20 4.54 2.52
N PRO A 38 -1.40 5.54 2.93
CA PRO A 38 -1.65 6.92 2.57
C PRO A 38 -1.57 7.09 1.04
N ARG A 39 -2.22 8.14 0.53
CA ARG A 39 -2.39 8.41 -0.92
C ARG A 39 -1.10 8.25 -1.72
N ASP A 40 0.00 8.80 -1.22
CA ASP A 40 1.32 8.82 -1.85
C ASP A 40 1.98 7.44 -1.95
N LEU A 41 1.58 6.49 -1.10
CA LEU A 41 2.12 5.13 -1.07
C LEU A 41 1.21 4.09 -1.75
N ARG A 42 0.06 4.49 -2.30
CA ARG A 42 -0.84 3.60 -3.05
C ARG A 42 -0.31 3.30 -4.45
N ALA A 43 -0.92 2.34 -5.14
CA ALA A 43 -0.72 2.17 -6.58
C ALA A 43 -1.16 3.46 -7.31
N GLN A 44 -0.21 4.15 -7.93
CA GLN A 44 -0.40 5.53 -8.38
C GLN A 44 -1.10 5.66 -9.73
N MET A 45 -0.98 4.66 -10.60
CA MET A 45 -1.48 4.74 -11.97
C MET A 45 -1.97 3.41 -12.53
N ILE A 46 -2.76 3.51 -13.60
CA ILE A 46 -3.07 2.43 -14.52
C ILE A 46 -2.84 2.89 -15.96
N SER A 47 -2.67 1.92 -16.86
CA SER A 47 -2.64 2.16 -18.31
C SER A 47 -3.87 1.51 -18.95
N VAL A 48 -4.60 2.27 -19.74
CA VAL A 48 -5.80 1.83 -20.48
C VAL A 48 -5.65 2.36 -21.90
N GLU A 49 -5.65 1.45 -22.89
CA GLU A 49 -5.47 1.80 -24.31
C GLU A 49 -4.25 2.69 -24.60
N GLY A 50 -3.14 2.46 -23.87
CA GLY A 50 -1.90 3.23 -24.03
C GLY A 50 -1.92 4.62 -23.37
N LYS A 51 -3.03 5.01 -22.72
CA LYS A 51 -3.14 6.26 -21.95
C LYS A 51 -2.95 6.01 -20.47
N HIS A 52 -2.32 6.97 -19.79
CA HIS A 52 -2.00 6.88 -18.37
C HIS A 52 -2.95 7.72 -17.51
N TYR A 53 -3.50 7.07 -16.49
CA TYR A 53 -4.46 7.64 -15.54
C TYR A 53 -3.92 7.48 -14.13
N TYR A 54 -4.01 8.54 -13.34
CA TYR A 54 -3.41 8.60 -12.01
C TYR A 54 -4.50 8.76 -10.95
N ILE A 55 -4.23 8.26 -9.74
CA ILE A 55 -5.07 8.60 -8.60
C ILE A 55 -5.00 10.12 -8.34
N TYR A 56 -6.08 10.68 -7.80
CA TYR A 56 -6.22 12.09 -7.47
C TYR A 56 -6.03 13.04 -8.66
N GLU A 57 -6.22 12.56 -9.87
CA GLU A 57 -6.23 13.36 -11.09
C GLU A 57 -7.58 13.18 -11.82
N PRO A 58 -8.23 14.25 -12.32
CA PRO A 58 -9.50 14.10 -13.01
C PRO A 58 -9.42 13.22 -14.26
N VAL A 59 -10.44 12.38 -14.45
CA VAL A 59 -10.59 11.47 -15.58
C VAL A 59 -12.00 11.59 -16.13
N GLN A 60 -12.13 11.74 -17.46
CA GLN A 60 -13.41 11.59 -18.13
C GLN A 60 -13.64 10.12 -18.46
N ILE A 61 -14.82 9.60 -18.14
CA ILE A 61 -15.21 8.23 -18.44
C ILE A 61 -16.18 8.18 -19.63
N ASN A 62 -16.49 6.98 -20.11
CA ASN A 62 -17.29 6.73 -21.32
C ASN A 62 -18.69 7.39 -21.32
N ASP A 63 -19.31 7.57 -20.16
CA ASP A 63 -20.60 8.26 -20.03
C ASP A 63 -20.49 9.80 -20.14
N GLY A 64 -19.27 10.32 -20.34
CA GLY A 64 -18.96 11.73 -20.45
C GLY A 64 -18.73 12.45 -19.11
N SER A 65 -19.06 11.82 -17.98
CA SER A 65 -18.84 12.39 -16.66
C SER A 65 -17.35 12.43 -16.30
N VAL A 66 -17.01 13.34 -15.37
CA VAL A 66 -15.65 13.51 -14.86
C VAL A 66 -15.59 13.09 -13.40
N VAL A 67 -14.66 12.18 -13.11
CA VAL A 67 -14.44 11.59 -11.79
C VAL A 67 -12.98 11.75 -11.38
N VAL A 68 -12.70 11.52 -10.10
CA VAL A 68 -11.33 11.50 -9.58
C VAL A 68 -11.06 10.11 -8.97
N PRO A 69 -10.17 9.30 -9.55
CA PRO A 69 -9.81 7.98 -9.04
C PRO A 69 -9.07 8.08 -7.70
N MET A 70 -9.42 7.25 -6.72
CA MET A 70 -8.86 7.31 -5.35
C MET A 70 -8.08 6.04 -4.99
N PHE A 71 -8.47 4.92 -5.60
CA PHE A 71 -7.84 3.61 -5.45
C PHE A 71 -7.89 2.88 -6.80
N PHE A 72 -6.83 2.14 -7.12
CA PHE A 72 -6.82 1.14 -8.18
C PHE A 72 -6.67 -0.24 -7.57
N TYR A 73 -7.47 -1.20 -8.03
CA TYR A 73 -7.46 -2.56 -7.49
C TYR A 73 -8.00 -3.57 -8.50
N ILE A 74 -7.62 -4.83 -8.33
CA ILE A 74 -8.14 -5.95 -9.10
C ILE A 74 -9.33 -6.57 -8.39
N LYS A 75 -10.38 -6.92 -9.15
CA LYS A 75 -11.49 -7.74 -8.67
C LYS A 75 -11.89 -8.71 -9.78
N GLY A 76 -11.83 -10.01 -9.50
CA GLY A 76 -12.17 -11.04 -10.48
C GLY A 76 -11.33 -10.96 -11.77
N GLY A 77 -10.04 -10.62 -11.65
CA GLY A 77 -9.12 -10.48 -12.79
C GLY A 77 -9.25 -9.19 -13.61
N LYS A 78 -10.21 -8.31 -13.27
CA LYS A 78 -10.38 -7.02 -13.96
C LYS A 78 -9.92 -5.85 -13.10
N MET A 79 -9.47 -4.78 -13.77
CA MET A 79 -9.08 -3.52 -13.13
C MET A 79 -10.32 -2.71 -12.76
N TYR A 80 -10.37 -2.23 -11.53
CA TYR A 80 -11.40 -1.34 -11.02
C TYR A 80 -10.78 -0.14 -10.33
N THR A 81 -11.59 0.91 -10.23
CA THR A 81 -11.29 2.06 -9.40
C THR A 81 -12.44 2.38 -8.45
N LYS A 82 -12.08 2.92 -7.29
CA LYS A 82 -13.01 3.68 -6.45
C LYS A 82 -12.77 5.15 -6.75
N ALA A 83 -13.78 5.85 -7.26
CA ALA A 83 -13.65 7.23 -7.71
C ALA A 83 -14.77 8.11 -7.14
N CYS A 84 -14.43 9.35 -6.78
CA CYS A 84 -15.41 10.35 -6.38
C CYS A 84 -15.84 11.19 -7.59
N LYS A 85 -17.04 11.76 -7.51
CA LYS A 85 -17.53 12.70 -8.52
C LYS A 85 -16.75 14.02 -8.41
N LEU A 86 -16.34 14.57 -9.55
CA LEU A 86 -15.78 15.92 -9.59
C LEU A 86 -16.91 16.95 -9.52
N ASN A 87 -16.83 17.88 -8.57
CA ASN A 87 -17.76 18.99 -8.45
C ASN A 87 -17.15 20.26 -9.02
N PHE A 88 -18.01 21.12 -9.57
CA PHE A 88 -17.64 22.37 -10.22
C PHE A 88 -18.34 23.53 -9.53
N SER A 89 -17.61 24.64 -9.35
CA SER A 89 -18.15 25.93 -8.95
C SER A 89 -17.63 26.98 -9.93
N VAL A 90 -18.55 27.58 -10.69
CA VAL A 90 -18.22 28.61 -11.68
C VAL A 90 -17.88 29.89 -10.93
N ILE A 91 -16.65 30.37 -11.08
CA ILE A 91 -16.20 31.65 -10.52
C ILE A 91 -16.46 32.76 -11.54
N SER A 92 -16.11 32.51 -12.80
CA SER A 92 -16.35 33.40 -13.93
C SER A 92 -16.51 32.61 -15.22
N SER A 93 -16.79 33.30 -16.34
CA SER A 93 -16.76 32.66 -17.65
C SER A 93 -15.40 32.06 -18.01
N ALA A 94 -14.30 32.54 -17.43
CA ALA A 94 -12.95 32.04 -17.72
C ALA A 94 -12.43 31.02 -16.69
N GLU A 95 -13.04 30.94 -15.51
CA GLU A 95 -12.49 30.22 -14.36
C GLU A 95 -13.53 29.37 -13.64
N VAL A 96 -13.14 28.12 -13.38
CA VAL A 96 -13.96 27.15 -12.66
C VAL A 96 -13.13 26.54 -11.53
N LYS A 97 -13.68 26.58 -10.33
CA LYS A 97 -13.13 25.85 -9.20
C LYS A 97 -13.62 24.41 -9.25
N ILE A 98 -12.70 23.47 -9.21
CA ILE A 98 -13.02 22.04 -9.08
C ILE A 98 -12.71 21.53 -7.69
N PHE A 99 -13.55 20.63 -7.20
CA PHE A 99 -13.36 20.06 -5.87
C PHE A 99 -13.97 18.68 -5.70
N ILE A 100 -13.43 17.94 -4.75
CA ILE A 100 -13.94 16.65 -4.29
C ILE A 100 -14.23 16.73 -2.79
N THR A 101 -15.24 15.98 -2.36
CA THR A 101 -15.59 15.76 -0.95
C THR A 101 -15.32 14.30 -0.64
N TRP A 102 -14.47 14.02 0.36
CA TRP A 102 -13.96 12.67 0.53
C TRP A 102 -13.55 12.33 1.97
N ASN A 103 -13.92 11.13 2.43
CA ASN A 103 -13.73 10.65 3.80
C ASN A 103 -12.65 9.54 3.95
N ARG A 104 -11.69 9.42 3.01
CA ARG A 104 -10.57 8.43 3.03
C ARG A 104 -10.95 6.93 3.12
N ASP A 105 -12.19 6.57 3.43
CA ASP A 105 -12.68 5.20 3.57
C ASP A 105 -13.06 4.59 2.24
N PHE A 106 -12.41 3.47 1.90
CA PHE A 106 -12.65 2.67 0.70
C PHE A 106 -14.12 2.23 0.52
N TYR A 107 -14.88 2.08 1.60
CA TYR A 107 -16.28 1.66 1.57
C TYR A 107 -17.28 2.81 1.72
N SER A 108 -16.82 4.07 1.69
CA SER A 108 -17.71 5.23 1.68
C SER A 108 -18.70 5.18 0.51
N ASP A 109 -19.95 5.56 0.76
CA ASP A 109 -21.00 5.70 -0.24
C ASP A 109 -20.76 6.88 -1.21
N ASP A 110 -19.87 7.80 -0.85
CA ASP A 110 -19.51 8.98 -1.66
C ASP A 110 -18.64 8.63 -2.87
N ILE A 111 -18.10 7.40 -2.93
CA ILE A 111 -17.28 6.89 -4.04
C ILE A 111 -17.96 5.76 -4.79
N LYS A 112 -17.92 5.88 -6.12
CA LYS A 112 -18.46 4.90 -7.04
C LYS A 112 -17.39 3.90 -7.44
N VAL A 113 -17.84 2.68 -7.74
CA VAL A 113 -17.02 1.67 -8.39
C VAL A 113 -17.11 1.88 -9.90
N ILE A 114 -15.97 1.99 -10.57
CA ILE A 114 -15.87 2.16 -12.01
C ILE A 114 -14.89 1.11 -12.55
N VAL A 115 -15.18 0.54 -13.71
CA VAL A 115 -14.26 -0.40 -14.38
C VAL A 115 -13.15 0.42 -15.03
N GLY A 116 -11.88 -0.01 -14.94
CA GLY A 116 -10.77 0.74 -15.54
C GLY A 116 -10.94 0.96 -17.05
N GLU A 117 -11.56 0.00 -17.73
CA GLU A 117 -11.95 0.03 -19.15
C GLU A 117 -12.91 1.19 -19.50
N ASP A 118 -13.61 1.78 -18.51
CA ASP A 118 -14.50 2.92 -18.74
C ASP A 118 -13.76 4.25 -18.87
N PHE A 119 -12.45 4.29 -18.62
CA PHE A 119 -11.65 5.50 -18.71
C PHE A 119 -11.44 5.92 -20.16
N LEU A 120 -11.81 7.17 -20.49
CA LEU A 120 -11.81 7.68 -21.85
C LEU A 120 -10.74 8.75 -22.08
N ARG A 121 -10.77 9.85 -21.31
CA ARG A 121 -9.82 10.96 -21.46
C ARG A 121 -9.03 11.23 -20.20
N PRO A 122 -7.67 11.22 -20.26
CA PRO A 122 -6.84 11.68 -19.16
C PRO A 122 -7.02 13.19 -18.97
N TYR A 123 -6.62 13.72 -17.81
CA TYR A 123 -6.80 15.12 -17.44
C TYR A 123 -6.42 16.14 -18.53
N ALA A 124 -5.30 15.91 -19.22
CA ALA A 124 -4.78 16.78 -20.26
C ALA A 124 -5.71 16.92 -21.49
N GLU A 125 -6.68 16.01 -21.66
CA GLU A 125 -7.60 15.94 -22.80
C GLU A 125 -9.05 16.31 -22.43
N ILE A 126 -9.33 16.59 -21.14
CA ILE A 126 -10.71 16.86 -20.69
C ILE A 126 -11.14 18.26 -21.15
N LEU A 127 -12.23 18.30 -21.91
CA LEU A 127 -12.87 19.54 -22.36
C LEU A 127 -14.12 19.83 -21.52
N VAL A 128 -14.31 21.10 -21.16
CA VAL A 128 -15.57 21.61 -20.58
C VAL A 128 -16.47 22.20 -21.68
N SER A 129 -17.70 22.61 -21.34
CA SER A 129 -18.77 23.01 -22.28
C SER A 129 -18.33 23.99 -23.39
N ASP A 130 -17.35 24.85 -23.11
CA ASP A 130 -16.83 25.84 -24.06
C ASP A 130 -15.74 25.28 -25.00
N ARG A 131 -15.51 23.96 -25.03
CA ARG A 131 -14.38 23.29 -25.69
C ARG A 131 -13.01 23.79 -25.24
N ILE A 132 -12.94 24.36 -24.03
CA ILE A 132 -11.71 24.77 -23.37
C ILE A 132 -11.24 23.61 -22.49
N LEU A 133 -9.92 23.43 -22.38
CA LEU A 133 -9.33 22.44 -21.49
C LEU A 133 -9.68 22.73 -20.03
N LEU A 134 -10.09 21.69 -19.31
CA LEU A 134 -10.34 21.77 -17.86
C LEU A 134 -9.13 22.33 -17.13
N ALA A 135 -7.93 21.89 -17.51
CA ALA A 135 -6.66 22.34 -16.94
C ALA A 135 -6.48 23.86 -16.94
N SER A 136 -6.87 24.52 -18.04
CA SER A 136 -6.83 25.98 -18.16
C SER A 136 -7.85 26.66 -17.25
N LYS A 137 -9.08 26.13 -17.17
CA LYS A 137 -10.17 26.74 -16.39
C LYS A 137 -9.99 26.58 -14.88
N CYS A 138 -9.41 25.47 -14.42
CA CYS A 138 -9.18 25.21 -13.00
C CYS A 138 -7.79 25.63 -12.51
N ARG A 139 -6.99 26.27 -13.37
CA ARG A 139 -5.61 26.70 -13.08
C ARG A 139 -4.76 25.58 -12.46
N ASN A 140 -4.98 24.35 -12.91
CA ASN A 140 -4.28 23.16 -12.40
C ASN A 140 -4.42 22.93 -10.88
N ILE A 141 -5.53 23.33 -10.26
CA ILE A 141 -5.78 23.15 -8.83
C ILE A 141 -7.03 22.31 -8.61
N LEU A 142 -6.90 21.23 -7.83
CA LEU A 142 -8.00 20.47 -7.27
C LEU A 142 -8.10 20.74 -5.77
N HIS A 143 -9.28 21.12 -5.29
CA HIS A 143 -9.54 21.26 -3.86
C HIS A 143 -10.13 19.98 -3.29
N GLU A 144 -9.51 19.43 -2.25
CA GLU A 144 -10.04 18.32 -1.49
C GLU A 144 -10.63 18.84 -0.19
N TYR A 145 -11.90 18.50 0.06
CA TYR A 145 -12.60 18.79 1.30
C TYR A 145 -12.76 17.50 2.10
N THR A 146 -12.12 17.45 3.26
CA THR A 146 -12.20 16.36 4.22
C THR A 146 -12.82 16.84 5.52
N PRO A 147 -13.23 15.93 6.43
CA PRO A 147 -13.67 16.32 7.77
C PRO A 147 -12.63 17.15 8.54
N GLU A 148 -11.34 16.96 8.24
CA GLU A 148 -10.21 17.63 8.90
C GLU A 148 -9.90 19.01 8.29
N GLY A 149 -10.45 19.35 7.12
CA GLY A 149 -10.28 20.66 6.50
C GLY A 149 -10.19 20.63 4.98
N LYS A 150 -9.51 21.63 4.43
CA LYS A 150 -9.34 21.82 2.99
C LYS A 150 -7.88 21.61 2.60
N GLU A 151 -7.62 20.68 1.71
CA GLU A 151 -6.31 20.44 1.09
C GLU A 151 -6.31 20.95 -0.37
N ILE A 152 -5.13 21.35 -0.85
CA ILE A 152 -4.89 21.71 -2.25
C ILE A 152 -4.05 20.61 -2.89
N ILE A 153 -4.55 20.07 -3.99
CA ILE A 153 -3.87 19.08 -4.81
C ILE A 153 -3.45 19.76 -6.11
N GLN A 154 -2.14 19.77 -6.37
CA GLN A 154 -1.59 20.30 -7.60
C GLN A 154 -1.83 19.32 -8.75
N LEU A 155 -2.30 19.83 -9.87
CA LEU A 155 -2.46 19.11 -11.13
C LEU A 155 -1.42 19.58 -12.18
N PRO A 156 -1.14 18.78 -13.22
CA PRO A 156 -1.40 17.34 -13.25
C PRO A 156 -0.64 16.60 -12.13
N ASN A 157 -0.93 15.31 -11.94
CA ASN A 157 -0.27 14.49 -10.94
C ASN A 157 1.27 14.54 -11.14
N PRO A 158 2.08 14.80 -10.09
CA PRO A 158 3.54 14.90 -10.20
C PRO A 158 4.23 13.68 -10.81
N TRP A 159 3.59 12.51 -10.74
CA TRP A 159 4.09 11.29 -11.35
C TRP A 159 4.11 11.34 -12.88
N ARG A 160 3.34 12.23 -13.53
CA ARG A 160 3.46 12.43 -14.99
C ARG A 160 4.87 12.85 -15.39
N THR A 161 5.46 13.78 -14.66
CA THR A 161 6.83 14.26 -14.90
C THR A 161 7.85 13.21 -14.46
N LYS A 162 7.68 12.63 -13.26
CA LYS A 162 8.64 11.65 -12.72
C LYS A 162 8.73 10.36 -13.53
N ALA A 163 7.59 9.90 -14.05
CA ALA A 163 7.53 8.67 -14.84
C ALA A 163 7.89 8.89 -16.31
N GLU A 164 7.85 10.13 -16.81
CA GLU A 164 8.22 10.47 -18.18
C GLU A 164 7.51 9.58 -19.23
N GLY A 165 6.22 9.36 -19.04
CA GLY A 165 5.42 8.49 -19.91
C GLY A 165 5.67 6.99 -19.77
N LYS A 166 6.51 6.54 -18.82
CA LYS A 166 6.68 5.11 -18.48
C LYS A 166 5.57 4.61 -17.55
N MET A 167 5.30 3.30 -17.60
CA MET A 167 4.41 2.63 -16.66
C MET A 167 5.03 2.64 -15.25
N ILE A 168 4.22 2.86 -14.21
CA ILE A 168 4.67 2.71 -12.82
C ILE A 168 4.25 1.34 -12.28
N ARG A 169 5.21 0.60 -11.74
CA ARG A 169 4.98 -0.64 -11.01
C ARG A 169 5.02 -0.37 -9.51
N HIS A 170 3.88 -0.50 -8.84
CA HIS A 170 3.82 -0.48 -7.38
C HIS A 170 4.29 -1.83 -6.85
N VAL A 171 5.40 -1.83 -6.09
CA VAL A 171 6.06 -3.06 -5.64
C VAL A 171 6.15 -3.05 -4.12
N PRO A 172 5.14 -3.59 -3.42
CA PRO A 172 5.23 -3.70 -1.98
C PRO A 172 6.23 -4.78 -1.56
N LEU A 173 6.93 -4.51 -0.46
CA LEU A 173 8.03 -5.30 0.07
C LEU A 173 7.67 -5.86 1.44
N SER A 174 8.02 -7.12 1.66
CA SER A 174 7.97 -7.77 2.97
C SER A 174 9.40 -7.93 3.47
N PHE A 175 9.73 -7.25 4.57
CA PHE A 175 11.01 -7.39 5.25
C PHE A 175 10.92 -8.47 6.31
N HIS A 176 12.05 -9.10 6.58
CA HIS A 176 12.23 -10.05 7.65
C HIS A 176 13.54 -9.76 8.37
N ALA A 177 13.52 -9.80 9.71
CA ALA A 177 14.74 -9.89 10.51
C ALA A 177 14.73 -11.18 11.32
N ASP A 178 15.88 -11.85 11.33
CA ASP A 178 16.08 -13.06 12.11
C ASP A 178 17.49 -13.12 12.71
N ASP A 179 17.61 -13.82 13.82
CA ASP A 179 18.88 -14.20 14.44
C ASP A 179 19.29 -15.56 13.88
N THR A 180 20.44 -15.60 13.22
CA THR A 180 21.04 -16.88 12.82
C THR A 180 22.39 -17.06 13.49
N SER A 181 22.68 -18.29 13.89
CA SER A 181 24.01 -18.65 14.38
C SER A 181 24.97 -18.85 13.22
N GLY A 182 26.07 -18.10 13.18
CA GLY A 182 27.10 -18.22 12.15
C GLY A 182 28.01 -19.47 12.29
N ASN A 183 27.69 -20.42 13.17
CA ASN A 183 28.55 -21.57 13.48
C ASN A 183 27.76 -22.88 13.63
N ILE A 184 28.31 -23.96 13.09
CA ILE A 184 27.75 -25.33 13.21
C ILE A 184 27.82 -25.87 14.66
N SER A 185 28.67 -25.29 15.53
CA SER A 185 29.01 -25.89 16.84
C SER A 185 29.15 -24.96 18.04
N LYS A 186 28.95 -23.63 17.91
CA LYS A 186 28.99 -22.71 19.07
C LYS A 186 27.84 -21.71 19.03
N GLN A 187 27.02 -21.79 20.07
CA GLN A 187 25.79 -21.05 20.36
C GLN A 187 25.97 -19.52 20.53
N TRP A 188 27.15 -18.96 20.25
CA TRP A 188 27.58 -17.63 20.73
C TRP A 188 28.03 -16.65 19.63
N ASN A 189 27.89 -16.99 18.35
CA ASN A 189 28.15 -16.05 17.25
C ASN A 189 26.84 -15.71 16.52
N LYS A 190 26.05 -14.84 17.16
CA LYS A 190 24.76 -14.35 16.66
C LYS A 190 24.99 -13.37 15.52
N HIS A 191 24.32 -13.60 14.41
CA HIS A 191 24.22 -12.66 13.31
C HIS A 191 22.76 -12.25 13.14
N ILE A 192 22.51 -10.94 13.09
CA ILE A 192 21.21 -10.44 12.65
C ILE A 192 21.24 -10.38 11.13
N LEU A 193 20.24 -10.99 10.50
CA LEU A 193 20.06 -10.98 9.06
C LEU A 193 18.78 -10.24 8.73
N ILE A 194 18.85 -9.36 7.73
CA ILE A 194 17.68 -8.78 7.10
C ILE A 194 17.59 -9.30 5.69
N PHE A 195 16.44 -9.87 5.35
CA PHE A 195 16.09 -10.24 3.99
C PHE A 195 14.74 -9.63 3.63
N MET A 196 14.49 -9.51 2.33
CA MET A 196 13.23 -9.02 1.79
C MET A 196 12.64 -10.00 0.79
N SER A 197 11.34 -9.90 0.58
CA SER A 197 10.64 -10.60 -0.50
C SER A 197 9.61 -9.67 -1.11
N LEU A 198 9.27 -9.91 -2.38
CA LEU A 198 8.27 -9.13 -3.09
C LEU A 198 6.88 -9.59 -2.65
N ALA A 199 6.11 -8.69 -2.02
CA ALA A 199 4.80 -9.02 -1.47
C ALA A 199 3.74 -9.26 -2.57
N GLY A 200 4.03 -8.87 -3.82
CA GLY A 200 3.20 -9.18 -4.98
C GLY A 200 3.28 -10.64 -5.42
N LEU A 201 4.19 -11.45 -4.88
CA LEU A 201 4.26 -12.88 -5.20
C LEU A 201 3.21 -13.70 -4.42
N PRO A 202 2.65 -14.76 -5.04
CA PRO A 202 1.83 -15.71 -4.31
C PRO A 202 2.68 -16.48 -3.28
N PRO A 203 2.10 -16.92 -2.15
CA PRO A 203 2.83 -17.58 -1.05
C PRO A 203 3.71 -18.75 -1.49
N LYS A 204 3.23 -19.54 -2.44
CA LYS A 204 3.96 -20.70 -2.98
C LYS A 204 5.32 -20.31 -3.56
N LEU A 205 5.43 -19.10 -4.13
CA LEU A 205 6.67 -18.56 -4.68
C LEU A 205 7.42 -17.74 -3.63
N SER A 206 6.73 -16.86 -2.90
CA SER A 206 7.38 -15.98 -1.91
C SER A 206 8.07 -16.75 -0.77
N ASN A 207 7.66 -18.01 -0.52
CA ASN A 207 8.25 -18.90 0.49
C ASN A 207 9.41 -19.74 -0.05
N GLN A 208 9.71 -19.70 -1.35
CA GLN A 208 10.89 -20.35 -1.90
C GLN A 208 12.13 -19.51 -1.58
N GLU A 209 13.23 -20.17 -1.24
CA GLU A 209 14.53 -19.53 -0.96
C GLU A 209 14.98 -18.60 -2.10
N PHE A 210 14.71 -19.00 -3.34
CA PHE A 210 14.97 -18.20 -4.54
C PHE A 210 14.39 -16.78 -4.47
N ASN A 211 13.23 -16.60 -3.83
CA ASN A 211 12.54 -15.31 -3.73
C ASN A 211 12.82 -14.60 -2.39
N LYS A 212 13.79 -15.08 -1.60
CA LYS A 212 14.30 -14.41 -0.39
C LYS A 212 15.57 -13.65 -0.75
N LEU A 213 15.42 -12.34 -0.88
CA LEU A 213 16.50 -11.45 -1.29
C LEU A 213 17.26 -10.99 -0.05
N PHE A 214 18.53 -11.36 0.03
CA PHE A 214 19.42 -10.88 1.08
C PHE A 214 19.58 -9.36 1.00
N VAL A 215 19.49 -8.67 2.13
CA VAL A 215 19.69 -7.21 2.22
C VAL A 215 20.97 -6.90 2.98
N THR A 216 21.08 -7.37 4.23
CA THR A 216 22.24 -7.08 5.07
C THR A 216 22.38 -8.07 6.23
N THR A 217 23.58 -8.16 6.80
CA THR A 217 23.85 -8.91 8.02
C THR A 217 24.93 -8.24 8.87
N SER A 218 24.86 -8.41 10.19
CA SER A 218 25.94 -8.04 11.10
C SER A 218 25.88 -8.88 12.38
N ASN A 219 27.06 -9.13 12.95
CA ASN A 219 27.23 -9.70 14.30
C ASN A 219 27.56 -8.62 15.36
N ILE A 220 27.60 -7.36 14.97
CA ILE A 220 27.92 -6.22 15.85
C ILE A 220 26.72 -5.27 15.95
N ALA A 221 26.08 -4.98 14.82
CA ALA A 221 24.95 -4.06 14.74
C ALA A 221 23.63 -4.75 15.09
N SER A 222 22.78 -4.03 15.81
CA SER A 222 21.38 -4.39 16.10
C SER A 222 20.51 -4.36 14.85
N ALA A 223 19.30 -4.92 14.95
CA ALA A 223 18.37 -4.96 13.80
C ALA A 223 17.99 -3.55 13.33
N LEU A 224 17.85 -2.61 14.26
CA LEU A 224 17.51 -1.22 13.94
C LEU A 224 18.66 -0.47 13.29
N GLU A 225 19.90 -0.69 13.74
CA GLU A 225 21.10 -0.09 13.11
C GLU A 225 21.29 -0.60 11.67
N LEU A 226 21.03 -1.88 11.43
CA LEU A 226 21.03 -2.46 10.08
C LEU A 226 19.89 -1.93 9.21
N ALA A 227 18.70 -1.78 9.79
CA ALA A 227 17.51 -1.33 9.08
C ALA A 227 17.59 0.16 8.70
N ALA A 228 18.12 1.02 9.58
CA ALA A 228 18.11 2.47 9.40
C ALA A 228 18.56 2.95 8.00
N PRO A 229 19.77 2.60 7.49
CA PRO A 229 20.19 3.06 6.17
C PRO A 229 19.31 2.50 5.03
N VAL A 230 18.81 1.26 5.18
CA VAL A 230 17.91 0.63 4.19
C VAL A 230 16.60 1.40 4.09
N PHE A 231 15.98 1.73 5.22
CA PHE A 231 14.70 2.45 5.23
C PHE A 231 14.85 3.92 4.82
N GLU A 232 15.98 4.56 5.09
CA GLU A 232 16.29 5.90 4.58
C GLU A 232 16.36 5.92 3.05
N GLU A 233 16.99 4.93 2.43
CA GLU A 233 17.03 4.79 0.99
C GLU A 233 15.64 4.47 0.42
N LEU A 234 14.92 3.52 1.02
CA LEU A 234 13.55 3.20 0.60
C LEU A 234 12.62 4.41 0.67
N LYS A 235 12.73 5.26 1.68
CA LYS A 235 11.93 6.47 1.80
C LYS A 235 12.17 7.44 0.64
N LYS A 236 13.41 7.52 0.12
CA LYS A 236 13.71 8.29 -1.09
C LYS A 236 13.03 7.64 -2.29
N LEU A 237 13.22 6.34 -2.47
CA LEU A 237 12.66 5.57 -3.58
C LEU A 237 11.13 5.56 -3.59
N THR A 238 10.45 5.59 -2.43
CA THR A 238 8.99 5.69 -2.33
C THR A 238 8.45 7.03 -2.85
N THR A 239 9.31 8.05 -2.99
CA THR A 239 8.90 9.39 -3.45
C THR A 239 9.38 9.72 -4.86
N SER A 240 10.54 9.19 -5.28
CA SER A 240 11.10 9.41 -6.60
C SER A 240 10.84 8.27 -7.58
N GLY A 241 10.66 7.04 -7.08
CA GLY A 241 10.79 5.83 -7.88
C GLY A 241 12.22 5.62 -8.39
N PHE A 242 12.42 4.52 -9.13
CA PHE A 242 13.62 4.25 -9.91
C PHE A 242 13.27 3.49 -11.20
N THR A 243 14.10 3.58 -12.24
CA THR A 243 13.84 2.87 -13.50
C THR A 243 14.32 1.42 -13.43
N ALA A 244 13.54 0.48 -13.96
CA ALA A 244 13.94 -0.91 -14.15
C ALA A 244 13.28 -1.50 -15.40
N PHE A 245 13.90 -2.52 -15.98
CA PHE A 245 13.30 -3.29 -17.06
C PHE A 245 12.26 -4.28 -16.51
N ASP A 246 11.06 -4.28 -17.08
CA ASP A 246 9.98 -5.23 -16.78
C ASP A 246 9.85 -6.23 -17.93
N TYR A 247 10.19 -7.50 -17.65
CA TYR A 247 10.09 -8.58 -18.62
C TYR A 247 8.65 -8.81 -19.09
N SER A 248 7.64 -8.64 -18.24
CA SER A 248 6.24 -8.84 -18.64
C SER A 248 5.75 -7.81 -19.68
N LEU A 249 6.31 -6.59 -19.65
CA LEU A 249 5.98 -5.52 -20.59
C LEU A 249 7.01 -5.35 -21.70
N GLN A 250 8.16 -6.04 -21.62
CA GLN A 250 9.29 -5.91 -22.53
C GLN A 250 9.75 -4.44 -22.68
N GLY A 251 9.87 -3.73 -21.55
CA GLY A 251 10.25 -2.32 -21.57
C GLY A 251 10.58 -1.74 -20.19
N ASP A 252 11.08 -0.51 -20.21
CA ASP A 252 11.44 0.22 -19.00
C ASP A 252 10.20 0.76 -18.28
N VAL A 253 10.18 0.55 -16.97
CA VAL A 253 9.14 1.01 -16.05
C VAL A 253 9.75 1.81 -14.91
N VAL A 254 8.94 2.62 -14.24
CA VAL A 254 9.31 3.21 -12.95
C VAL A 254 8.79 2.32 -11.84
N VAL A 255 9.68 1.84 -10.99
CA VAL A 255 9.35 1.03 -9.83
C VAL A 255 9.15 1.93 -8.62
N LEU A 256 8.02 1.73 -7.94
CA LEU A 256 7.69 2.38 -6.68
C LEU A 256 7.72 1.32 -5.57
N PRO A 257 8.88 1.12 -4.90
CA PRO A 257 8.97 0.19 -3.79
C PRO A 257 8.24 0.77 -2.58
N VAL A 258 7.44 -0.04 -1.87
CA VAL A 258 6.77 0.40 -0.64
C VAL A 258 6.83 -0.69 0.41
N VAL A 259 7.11 -0.35 1.67
CA VAL A 259 7.13 -1.36 2.73
C VAL A 259 5.69 -1.77 3.05
N LEU A 260 5.35 -3.04 2.86
CA LEU A 260 4.05 -3.60 3.24
C LEU A 260 4.07 -4.07 4.67
N LEU A 261 5.07 -4.83 5.07
CA LEU A 261 5.17 -5.36 6.42
C LEU A 261 6.59 -5.72 6.79
N PHE A 262 6.82 -5.83 8.09
CA PHE A 262 8.06 -6.30 8.68
C PHE A 262 7.74 -7.53 9.53
N MET A 263 8.23 -8.70 9.11
CA MET A 263 8.09 -9.95 9.83
C MET A 263 9.30 -10.16 10.72
N ALA A 264 9.05 -10.65 11.92
CA ALA A 264 10.07 -11.09 12.83
C ALA A 264 9.38 -11.97 13.89
N ASP A 265 10.17 -12.70 14.66
CA ASP A 265 9.64 -13.38 15.84
C ASP A 265 9.28 -12.37 16.95
N SER A 266 8.57 -12.84 17.97
CA SER A 266 8.09 -11.99 19.06
C SER A 266 9.19 -11.18 19.78
N PRO A 267 10.39 -11.73 20.08
CA PRO A 267 11.54 -10.97 20.57
C PRO A 267 12.04 -9.90 19.59
N MET A 268 12.25 -10.22 18.32
CA MET A 268 12.76 -9.27 17.33
C MET A 268 11.75 -8.15 17.03
N HIS A 269 10.44 -8.45 17.01
CA HIS A 269 9.40 -7.41 16.97
C HIS A 269 9.43 -6.50 18.20
N ALA A 270 9.79 -7.02 19.37
CA ALA A 270 9.93 -6.22 20.58
C ALA A 270 11.06 -5.19 20.42
N GLU A 271 12.21 -5.63 19.92
CA GLU A 271 13.37 -4.79 19.62
C GLU A 271 13.01 -3.71 18.59
N ILE A 272 12.47 -4.12 17.45
CA ILE A 272 12.19 -3.21 16.32
C ILE A 272 11.14 -2.16 16.68
N THR A 273 10.09 -2.52 17.40
CA THR A 273 9.04 -1.55 17.76
C THR A 273 9.32 -0.84 19.08
N SER A 274 10.49 -1.06 19.70
CA SER A 274 10.82 -0.54 21.03
C SER A 274 9.74 -0.85 22.09
N THR A 275 9.19 -2.06 22.04
CA THR A 275 8.15 -2.53 22.97
C THR A 275 8.70 -3.62 23.89
N MET A 276 8.11 -3.77 25.07
CA MET A 276 8.40 -4.93 25.91
C MET A 276 7.90 -6.22 25.25
N GLN A 277 8.62 -7.33 25.50
CA GLN A 277 8.18 -8.64 25.05
C GLN A 277 6.77 -8.99 25.59
N PRO A 278 5.96 -9.75 24.83
CA PRO A 278 4.56 -10.03 25.19
C PRO A 278 4.40 -10.70 26.57
N ASN A 279 5.36 -11.53 26.99
CA ASN A 279 5.34 -12.17 28.31
C ASN A 279 5.39 -11.14 29.46
N ALA A 280 6.24 -10.12 29.34
CA ALA A 280 6.49 -9.10 30.36
C ALA A 280 5.51 -7.91 30.27
N SER A 281 5.00 -7.60 29.08
CA SER A 281 4.15 -6.42 28.82
C SER A 281 2.72 -6.60 29.33
N LEU A 282 2.17 -5.62 30.06
CA LEU A 282 0.73 -5.59 30.40
C LEU A 282 -0.17 -5.34 29.17
N MET A 283 0.43 -4.88 28.06
CA MET A 283 -0.20 -4.72 26.75
C MET A 283 0.56 -5.57 25.72
N PRO A 284 0.31 -6.90 25.68
CA PRO A 284 1.15 -7.80 24.88
C PRO A 284 0.85 -7.76 23.39
N CYS A 285 -0.34 -7.29 22.99
CA CYS A 285 -0.66 -7.11 21.58
C CYS A 285 -0.12 -5.76 21.10
N ARG A 286 0.58 -5.76 19.97
CA ARG A 286 1.13 -4.54 19.34
C ARG A 286 0.14 -3.85 18.39
N ILE A 287 -1.04 -4.44 18.19
CA ILE A 287 -2.06 -3.99 17.24
C ILE A 287 -3.32 -3.47 17.96
N CYS A 288 -3.69 -4.06 19.10
CA CYS A 288 -4.94 -3.73 19.80
C CYS A 288 -4.69 -3.21 21.22
N ASN A 289 -5.72 -2.61 21.81
CA ASN A 289 -5.68 -2.01 23.15
C ASN A 289 -5.95 -3.06 24.26
N LEU A 290 -5.62 -4.33 24.04
CA LEU A 290 -5.77 -5.37 25.06
C LEU A 290 -4.76 -5.11 26.18
N LYS A 291 -5.27 -4.92 27.40
CA LYS A 291 -4.48 -4.64 28.59
C LYS A 291 -4.88 -5.56 29.75
N ALA A 292 -3.90 -5.93 30.57
CA ALA A 292 -4.08 -6.50 31.90
C ALA A 292 -3.64 -5.46 32.95
N GLU A 293 -4.24 -5.42 34.13
CA GLU A 293 -3.81 -4.50 35.20
C GLU A 293 -2.52 -5.00 35.87
N ASN A 294 -2.34 -6.33 35.90
CA ASN A 294 -1.13 -6.97 36.41
C ASN A 294 -0.84 -8.29 35.67
N LYS A 295 0.33 -8.88 35.89
CA LYS A 295 0.74 -10.13 35.21
C LYS A 295 -0.16 -11.32 35.54
N LYS A 296 -0.73 -11.39 36.75
CA LYS A 296 -1.58 -12.51 37.18
C LYS A 296 -2.90 -12.53 36.42
N GLU A 297 -3.44 -11.36 36.09
CA GLU A 297 -4.69 -11.25 35.33
C GLU A 297 -4.63 -11.83 33.92
N LYS A 298 -3.43 -11.93 33.32
CA LYS A 298 -3.28 -12.57 32.01
C LYS A 298 -3.70 -14.03 31.98
N ALA A 299 -3.67 -14.71 33.13
CA ALA A 299 -4.11 -16.09 33.27
C ALA A 299 -5.62 -16.23 33.54
N THR A 300 -6.36 -15.14 33.68
CA THR A 300 -7.80 -15.19 33.94
C THR A 300 -8.56 -15.56 32.66
N ALA A 301 -9.65 -16.31 32.81
CA ALA A 301 -10.53 -16.66 31.69
C ALA A 301 -11.02 -15.39 30.96
N THR A 302 -11.39 -14.34 31.69
CA THR A 302 -11.80 -13.04 31.13
C THR A 302 -10.74 -12.45 30.20
N TYR A 303 -9.47 -12.49 30.60
CA TYR A 303 -8.38 -11.99 29.77
C TYR A 303 -8.17 -12.85 28.53
N VAL A 304 -8.14 -14.17 28.70
CA VAL A 304 -7.94 -15.14 27.60
C VAL A 304 -9.09 -15.04 26.59
N ASP A 305 -10.33 -14.90 27.04
CA ASP A 305 -11.48 -14.72 26.15
C ASP A 305 -11.35 -13.43 25.35
N ARG A 306 -10.97 -12.32 26.00
CA ARG A 306 -10.69 -11.05 25.30
C ARG A 306 -9.52 -11.16 24.33
N PHE A 307 -8.47 -11.90 24.68
CA PHE A 307 -7.32 -12.17 23.82
C PHE A 307 -7.71 -12.97 22.58
N LEU A 308 -8.56 -13.98 22.74
CA LEU A 308 -9.11 -14.78 21.64
C LEU A 308 -10.23 -14.05 20.86
N GLY A 309 -10.57 -12.81 21.25
CA GLY A 309 -11.66 -12.05 20.66
C GLY A 309 -13.04 -12.64 20.92
N ARG A 310 -13.20 -13.45 21.96
CA ARG A 310 -14.48 -14.03 22.40
C ARG A 310 -15.19 -13.05 23.33
N LYS A 311 -16.49 -12.84 23.10
CA LYS A 311 -17.38 -12.24 24.10
C LYS A 311 -17.79 -13.30 25.13
N THR A 312 -18.21 -12.86 26.31
CA THR A 312 -18.75 -13.71 27.40
C THR A 312 -19.94 -14.58 26.98
N ASN A 313 -20.59 -14.29 25.86
CA ASN A 313 -21.69 -15.06 25.27
C ASN A 313 -21.26 -15.99 24.12
N GLY A 314 -19.96 -16.22 23.90
CA GLY A 314 -19.43 -17.18 22.92
C GLY A 314 -19.29 -16.66 21.48
N TYR A 315 -19.70 -15.42 21.19
CA TYR A 315 -19.56 -14.84 19.85
C TYR A 315 -18.14 -14.29 19.62
N ILE A 316 -17.57 -14.61 18.45
CA ILE A 316 -16.24 -14.16 18.02
C ILE A 316 -16.35 -12.74 17.43
N ILE A 317 -15.55 -11.81 17.94
CA ILE A 317 -15.32 -10.50 17.32
C ILE A 317 -14.42 -10.74 16.11
N VAL A 318 -14.95 -10.47 14.92
CA VAL A 318 -14.14 -10.38 13.68
C VAL A 318 -13.34 -9.08 13.74
N GLY A 319 -12.27 -9.07 14.53
CA GLY A 319 -11.38 -7.94 14.76
C GLY A 319 -9.97 -8.25 14.30
N LYS A 320 -9.25 -7.21 13.82
CA LYS A 320 -7.94 -7.26 13.13
C LYS A 320 -6.86 -8.05 13.87
N PHE A 321 -6.84 -9.38 13.73
CA PHE A 321 -5.68 -10.21 14.05
C PHE A 321 -4.95 -10.52 12.74
N LEU A 322 -4.08 -9.62 12.31
CA LEU A 322 -2.89 -10.06 11.60
C LEU A 322 -2.00 -10.65 12.68
N LEU A 323 -2.00 -11.99 12.77
CA LEU A 323 -1.00 -12.85 13.38
C LEU A 323 0.04 -12.10 14.24
N CYS A 324 -0.22 -11.97 15.54
CA CYS A 324 0.87 -12.01 16.52
C CYS A 324 1.34 -13.45 16.54
N VAL A 325 2.39 -13.74 15.78
CA VAL A 325 3.27 -14.88 16.01
C VAL A 325 4.57 -14.28 16.53
#